data_AF-A0A9E1RTY0-F1
#
_entry.id   AF-A0A9E1RTY0-F1
#
_cell.length_a   1.000
_cell.length_b   1.000
_cell.length_c   1.000
_cell.angle_alpha   90.00
_cell.angle_beta   90.00
_cell.angle_gamma   90.00
#
_symmetry.space_group_name_H-M   'P 1'
#
loop_
_entity.id
_entity.type
_entity.pdbx_description
1 polymer ?
#
loop_
_entity_poly.entity_id
_entity_poly.type
_entity_poly.pdbx_seq_one_letter_code
_entity_poly.pdbx_strand_id
1 'polypeptide(L)'
;MSLYYVQKFLYELNRDEAKQQAYLADRSASLAGFDLTDEEHEALTTPDIGLLFHLGVNGQILMHFGALHHIAWADYLQLMRDGIEEHGPVREGVYAVTGYEGTDAHAMSLGQQPGASKAATSKAATSETGES
;
A
#
# COMPACT_ATOMS: atom_id res chain seq x y z
N MET A 1 8.04 10.65 12.74
CA MET A 1 7.89 11.65 11.66
C MET A 1 6.71 11.22 10.79
N SER A 2 6.20 12.09 9.91
CA SER A 2 4.99 11.78 9.13
C SER A 2 5.35 11.37 7.70
N LEU A 3 4.82 10.22 7.26
CA LEU A 3 4.80 9.70 5.89
C LEU A 3 4.37 10.74 4.82
N TYR A 4 3.77 11.85 5.24
CA TYR A 4 3.35 12.95 4.37
C TYR A 4 4.45 13.44 3.42
N TYR A 5 5.67 13.73 3.90
CA TYR A 5 6.70 14.33 3.05
C TYR A 5 7.22 13.37 1.97
N VAL A 6 7.32 12.07 2.27
CA VAL A 6 7.65 11.03 1.27
C VAL A 6 6.59 11.01 0.17
N GLN A 7 5.30 10.94 0.55
CA GLN A 7 4.21 10.88 -0.42
C GLN A 7 4.09 12.17 -1.23
N LYS A 8 4.30 13.33 -0.60
CA LYS A 8 4.32 14.63 -1.28
C LYS A 8 5.44 14.70 -2.31
N PHE A 9 6.67 14.31 -1.93
CA PHE A 9 7.80 14.27 -2.84
C PHE A 9 7.51 13.39 -4.06
N LEU A 10 7.07 12.14 -3.84
CA LEU A 10 6.75 11.21 -4.92
C LEU A 10 5.59 11.72 -5.79
N TYR A 11 4.57 12.33 -5.20
CA TYR A 11 3.48 12.95 -5.96
C TYR A 11 3.98 14.06 -6.89
N GLU A 12 4.86 14.93 -6.40
CA GLU A 12 5.45 16.01 -7.19
C GLU A 12 6.38 15.46 -8.28
N LEU A 13 7.22 14.48 -7.94
CA LEU A 13 8.16 13.83 -8.86
C LEU A 13 7.44 13.14 -10.03
N ASN A 14 6.35 12.41 -9.75
CA ASN A 14 5.61 11.66 -10.76
C ASN A 14 4.86 12.53 -11.79
N ARG A 15 4.81 13.85 -11.59
CA ARG A 15 3.98 14.77 -12.39
C ARG A 15 4.76 15.85 -13.13
N ASP A 16 6.05 15.99 -12.85
CA ASP A 16 6.87 17.07 -13.36
C ASP A 16 8.19 16.51 -13.91
N GLU A 17 8.34 16.54 -15.23
CA GLU A 17 9.54 16.05 -15.92
C GLU A 17 10.81 16.80 -15.46
N ALA A 18 10.73 18.10 -15.15
CA ALA A 18 11.88 18.84 -14.67
C ALA A 18 12.34 18.33 -13.30
N LYS A 19 11.40 17.98 -12.42
CA LYS A 19 11.71 17.33 -11.13
C LYS A 19 12.28 15.93 -11.32
N GLN A 20 11.79 15.16 -12.29
CA GLN A 20 12.35 13.85 -12.62
C GLN A 20 13.80 13.96 -13.08
N GLN A 21 14.10 14.89 -13.98
CA GLN A 21 15.47 15.11 -14.45
C GLN A 21 16.39 15.59 -13.32
N ALA A 22 15.93 16.51 -12.46
CA ALA A 22 16.70 16.96 -11.30
C ALA A 22 16.98 15.80 -10.33
N TYR A 23 15.97 14.98 -10.03
CA TYR A 23 16.11 13.81 -9.16
C TYR A 23 17.06 12.76 -9.75
N LEU A 24 16.97 12.47 -11.05
CA LEU A 24 17.87 11.52 -11.69
C LEU A 24 19.31 12.05 -11.77
N ALA A 25 19.51 13.36 -11.85
CA ALA A 25 20.84 13.98 -11.84
C ALA A 25 21.47 14.01 -10.44
N ASP A 26 20.69 14.35 -9.41
CA ASP A 26 21.11 14.32 -8.01
C ASP A 26 19.91 14.05 -7.09
N ARG A 27 19.84 12.79 -6.63
CA ARG A 27 18.73 12.31 -5.80
C ARG A 27 18.71 12.98 -4.45
N SER A 28 19.87 13.13 -3.79
CA SER A 28 19.92 13.69 -2.43
C SER A 28 19.64 15.19 -2.45
N ALA A 29 20.18 15.92 -3.42
CA ALA A 29 19.88 17.34 -3.57
C ALA A 29 18.39 17.60 -3.85
N SER A 30 17.73 16.70 -4.57
CA SER A 30 16.29 16.82 -4.87
C SER A 30 15.38 16.60 -3.66
N LEU A 31 15.90 16.01 -2.59
CA LEU A 31 15.21 15.86 -1.31
C LEU A 31 15.44 17.05 -0.37
N ALA A 32 16.37 17.95 -0.70
CA ALA A 32 16.68 19.13 0.12
C ALA A 32 15.47 20.06 0.20
N GLY A 33 14.82 20.09 1.37
CA GLY A 33 13.61 20.87 1.63
C GLY A 33 12.39 20.05 2.07
N PHE A 34 12.51 18.72 2.03
CA PHE A 34 11.55 17.81 2.65
C PHE A 34 12.07 17.42 4.04
N ASP A 35 11.20 17.45 5.05
CA ASP A 35 11.52 17.01 6.41
C ASP A 35 11.40 15.47 6.45
N LEU A 36 12.48 14.81 6.05
CA LEU A 36 12.61 13.37 5.94
C LEU A 36 13.57 12.86 7.00
N THR A 37 13.26 11.69 7.55
CA THR A 37 14.20 10.91 8.34
C THR A 37 15.30 10.31 7.47
N ASP A 38 16.39 9.84 8.11
CA ASP A 38 17.48 9.16 7.39
C ASP A 38 16.97 7.90 6.65
N GLU A 39 16.07 7.12 7.27
CA GLU A 39 15.44 5.92 6.67
C GLU A 39 14.66 6.27 5.39
N GLU A 40 13.85 7.34 5.44
CA GLU A 40 13.06 7.80 4.29
C GLU A 40 13.94 8.38 3.18
N HIS A 41 15.00 9.11 3.56
CA HIS A 41 15.95 9.67 2.62
C HIS A 41 16.74 8.55 1.91
N GLU A 42 17.19 7.54 2.64
CA GLU A 42 17.83 6.35 2.07
C GLU A 42 16.89 5.67 1.07
N ALA A 43 15.67 5.33 1.48
CA ALA A 43 14.68 4.64 0.64
C ALA A 43 14.41 5.38 -0.70
N LEU A 44 14.36 6.71 -0.68
CA LEU A 44 14.13 7.53 -1.88
C LEU A 44 15.39 7.67 -2.76
N THR A 45 16.59 7.59 -2.19
CA THR A 45 17.85 7.71 -2.95
C THR A 45 18.34 6.38 -3.52
N THR A 46 18.02 5.26 -2.87
CA THR A 46 18.32 3.87 -3.31
C THR A 46 17.19 3.21 -4.10
N PRO A 47 16.26 4.01 -4.65
CA PRO A 47 14.86 3.65 -4.93
C PRO A 47 14.36 2.30 -4.37
N ASP A 48 14.37 2.17 -3.04
CA ASP A 48 13.94 0.94 -2.37
C ASP A 48 12.42 0.82 -2.33
N ILE A 49 11.86 0.06 -3.28
CA ILE A 49 10.41 -0.18 -3.38
C ILE A 49 9.87 -0.92 -2.15
N GLY A 50 10.63 -1.86 -1.59
CA GLY A 50 10.21 -2.67 -0.46
C GLY A 50 10.09 -1.83 0.80
N LEU A 51 11.13 -1.05 1.10
CA LEU A 51 11.14 -0.14 2.24
C LEU A 51 10.10 0.97 2.10
N LEU A 52 9.97 1.60 0.92
CA LEU A 52 8.93 2.62 0.70
C LEU A 52 7.52 2.06 0.89
N PHE A 53 7.26 0.82 0.46
CA PHE A 53 5.98 0.15 0.70
C PHE A 53 5.77 -0.15 2.19
N HIS A 54 6.78 -0.69 2.87
CA HIS A 54 6.75 -0.92 4.33
C HIS A 54 6.45 0.36 5.11
N LEU A 55 7.05 1.49 4.73
CA LEU A 55 6.80 2.79 5.36
C LEU A 55 5.35 3.28 5.18
N GLY A 56 4.61 2.74 4.20
CA GLY A 56 3.19 3.04 3.98
C GLY A 56 2.89 3.90 2.77
N VAL A 57 3.87 4.12 1.87
CA VAL A 57 3.65 4.89 0.65
C VAL A 57 2.50 4.27 -0.15
N ASN A 58 1.58 5.12 -0.62
CA ASN A 58 0.47 4.68 -1.43
C ASN A 58 0.94 3.97 -2.72
N GLY A 59 0.39 2.79 -2.99
CA GLY A 59 0.81 1.93 -4.10
C GLY A 59 0.68 2.57 -5.49
N GLN A 60 -0.23 3.53 -5.71
CA GLN A 60 -0.36 4.20 -7.01
C GLN A 60 0.83 5.13 -7.29
N ILE A 61 1.21 5.97 -6.32
CA ILE A 61 2.37 6.86 -6.48
C ILE A 61 3.69 6.07 -6.46
N LEU A 62 3.74 4.97 -5.70
CA LEU A 62 4.91 4.10 -5.66
C LEU A 62 5.11 3.35 -6.99
N MET A 63 4.02 2.91 -7.63
CA MET A 63 4.07 2.27 -8.95
C MET A 63 4.68 3.21 -10.01
N HIS A 64 4.28 4.49 -10.03
CA HIS A 64 4.85 5.47 -10.97
C HIS A 64 6.34 5.74 -10.69
N PHE A 65 6.75 5.74 -9.42
CA PHE A 65 8.16 5.85 -9.05
C PHE A 65 8.97 4.63 -9.51
N GLY A 66 8.44 3.41 -9.34
CA GLY A 66 9.06 2.21 -9.89
C GLY A 66 9.20 2.26 -11.41
N ALA A 67 8.20 2.78 -12.12
CA ALA A 67 8.26 2.98 -13.57
C ALA A 67 9.32 3.99 -13.99
N LEU A 68 9.52 5.08 -13.23
CA LEU A 68 10.61 6.05 -13.44
C LEU A 68 11.99 5.39 -13.39
N HIS A 69 12.17 4.38 -12.52
CA HIS A 69 13.40 3.59 -12.41
C HIS A 69 13.42 2.35 -13.32
N HIS A 70 12.51 2.27 -14.29
CA HIS A 70 12.42 1.19 -15.27
C HIS A 70 12.26 -0.22 -14.66
N ILE A 71 11.64 -0.30 -13.48
CA ILE A 71 11.35 -1.58 -12.82
C ILE A 71 10.16 -2.24 -13.54
N ALA A 72 10.35 -3.48 -13.99
CA ALA A 72 9.28 -4.24 -14.62
C ALA A 72 8.18 -4.59 -13.61
N TRP A 73 6.93 -4.71 -14.07
CA TRP A 73 5.78 -4.97 -13.19
C TRP A 73 5.95 -6.22 -12.30
N ALA A 74 6.47 -7.31 -12.86
CA ALA A 74 6.69 -8.54 -12.09
C ALA A 74 7.71 -8.33 -10.95
N ASP A 75 8.79 -7.60 -11.23
CA ASP A 75 9.84 -7.28 -10.26
C ASP A 75 9.33 -6.31 -9.19
N TYR A 76 8.56 -5.29 -9.59
CA TYR A 76 7.90 -4.36 -8.66
C TYR A 76 7.03 -5.10 -7.63
N LEU A 77 6.21 -6.05 -8.10
CA LEU A 77 5.40 -6.89 -7.21
C LEU A 77 6.24 -7.76 -6.28
N GLN A 78 7.39 -8.25 -6.76
CA GLN A 78 8.31 -9.05 -5.95
C GLN A 78 8.98 -8.19 -4.87
N LEU A 79 9.50 -7.01 -5.22
CA LEU A 79 10.13 -6.08 -4.28
C LEU A 79 9.16 -5.66 -3.16
N MET A 80 7.88 -5.46 -3.47
CA MET A 80 6.88 -5.19 -2.42
C MET A 80 6.67 -6.37 -1.47
N ARG A 81 6.74 -7.62 -1.96
CA ARG A 81 6.64 -8.81 -1.10
C ARG A 81 7.89 -8.95 -0.24
N ASP A 82 9.06 -8.81 -0.85
CA ASP A 82 10.36 -8.91 -0.17
C ASP A 82 10.47 -7.86 0.94
N GLY A 83 10.02 -6.62 0.69
CA GLY A 83 9.99 -5.58 1.72
C GLY A 83 9.11 -5.90 2.93
N ILE A 84 8.01 -6.63 2.76
CA ILE A 84 7.19 -7.08 3.89
C ILE A 84 7.86 -8.24 4.64
N GLU A 85 8.54 -9.13 3.93
CA GLU A 85 9.30 -10.21 4.55
C GLU A 85 10.49 -9.68 5.36
N GLU A 86 11.18 -8.67 4.84
CA GLU A 86 12.38 -8.08 5.46
C GLU A 86 12.07 -7.09 6.59
N HIS A 87 11.14 -6.16 6.37
CA HIS A 87 10.87 -5.06 7.32
C HIS A 87 9.60 -5.28 8.17
N GLY A 88 8.79 -6.28 7.82
CA GLY A 88 7.52 -6.57 8.49
C GLY A 88 6.32 -5.83 7.86
N PRO A 89 5.15 -5.85 8.53
CA PRO A 89 3.92 -5.30 7.96
C PRO A 89 4.03 -3.80 7.71
N VAL A 90 3.20 -3.29 6.80
CA VAL A 90 3.12 -1.86 6.49
C VAL A 90 2.83 -1.05 7.75
N ARG A 91 3.69 -0.04 8.00
CA ARG A 91 3.73 0.76 9.23
C ARG A 91 2.61 1.80 9.31
N GLU A 92 2.34 2.50 8.20
CA GLU A 92 1.39 3.60 8.14
C GLU A 92 0.54 3.59 6.85
N GLY A 93 -0.46 4.46 6.77
CA GLY A 93 -1.28 4.63 5.56
C GLY A 93 -2.37 3.57 5.37
N VAL A 94 -2.94 3.51 4.16
CA VAL A 94 -4.14 2.70 3.84
C VAL A 94 -3.90 1.19 3.87
N TYR A 95 -2.64 0.75 3.77
CA TYR A 95 -2.26 -0.65 3.84
C TYR A 95 -1.74 -1.06 5.23
N ALA A 96 -1.71 -0.12 6.19
CA ALA A 96 -1.33 -0.44 7.54
C ALA A 96 -2.26 -1.52 8.10
N VAL A 97 -1.69 -2.62 8.57
CA VAL A 97 -2.44 -3.67 9.25
C VAL A 97 -2.75 -3.15 10.65
N THR A 98 -3.75 -2.29 10.75
CA THR A 98 -4.42 -2.04 12.03
C THR A 98 -5.03 -3.37 12.43
N GLY A 99 -4.77 -3.87 13.64
CA GLY A 99 -5.12 -5.22 14.11
C GLY A 99 -6.62 -5.52 14.20
N TYR A 100 -7.36 -5.28 13.12
CA TYR A 100 -8.73 -5.68 12.93
C TYR A 100 -8.73 -7.19 12.77
N GLU A 101 -9.06 -7.88 13.86
CA GLU A 101 -9.16 -9.34 13.94
C GLU A 101 -10.34 -9.92 13.12
N GLY A 102 -11.01 -9.09 12.32
CA GLY A 102 -12.20 -9.45 11.56
C GLY A 102 -13.50 -9.18 12.32
N THR A 103 -14.62 -9.19 11.59
CA THR A 103 -15.96 -9.06 12.18
C THR A 103 -16.27 -10.17 13.16
N ASP A 104 -15.67 -11.35 12.97
CA ASP A 104 -15.99 -12.54 13.73
C ASP A 104 -15.33 -12.51 15.11
N ALA A 105 -14.06 -12.12 15.21
CA ALA A 105 -13.39 -11.90 16.49
C ALA A 105 -14.04 -10.75 17.27
N HIS A 106 -14.44 -9.67 16.58
CA HIS A 106 -15.17 -8.58 17.19
C HIS A 106 -16.58 -8.99 17.65
N ALA A 107 -17.30 -9.79 16.86
CA ALA A 107 -18.60 -10.35 17.22
C ALA A 107 -18.48 -11.27 18.45
N MET A 108 -17.46 -12.12 18.49
CA MET A 108 -17.16 -12.97 19.65
C MET A 108 -16.86 -12.14 20.91
N SER A 109 -16.12 -11.03 20.79
CA SER A 109 -15.87 -10.11 21.92
C SER A 109 -17.14 -9.45 22.47
N LEU A 110 -18.15 -9.27 21.60
CA LEU A 110 -19.47 -8.74 21.94
C LEU A 110 -20.47 -9.84 22.34
N GLY A 111 -20.03 -11.11 22.44
CA GLY A 111 -20.88 -12.25 22.77
C GLY A 111 -21.85 -12.65 21.65
N GLN A 112 -21.65 -12.16 20.43
CA GLN A 112 -22.44 -12.48 19.25
C GLN A 112 -21.85 -13.71 18.54
N GLN A 113 -22.72 -14.58 18.03
CA GLN A 113 -22.31 -15.73 17.22
C GLN A 113 -21.89 -15.25 15.82
N PRO A 114 -20.64 -15.50 15.38
CA PRO A 114 -20.22 -15.17 14.03
C PRO A 114 -21.03 -15.99 13.00
N GLY A 115 -21.48 -15.34 11.93
CA GLY A 115 -22.13 -16.00 10.78
C GLY A 115 -23.66 -15.92 10.65
N ALA A 116 -24.39 -15.19 11.51
CA ALA A 116 -25.87 -15.16 11.43
C ALA A 116 -26.46 -14.35 10.25
N SER A 117 -25.67 -13.58 9.48
CA SER A 117 -26.22 -12.65 8.48
C SER A 117 -26.37 -13.22 7.06
N LYS A 118 -25.65 -14.30 6.68
CA LYS A 118 -25.68 -14.80 5.28
C LYS A 118 -26.78 -15.81 4.96
N ALA A 119 -27.55 -16.29 5.94
CA ALA A 119 -28.54 -17.35 5.72
C ALA A 119 -29.93 -16.85 5.24
N ALA A 120 -30.20 -15.54 5.25
CA ALA A 120 -31.55 -15.03 4.99
C ALA A 120 -31.88 -14.78 3.51
N THR A 121 -30.91 -14.77 2.59
CA THR A 121 -31.15 -14.35 1.18
C THR A 121 -31.25 -15.50 0.16
N SER A 122 -31.14 -16.77 0.57
CA SER A 122 -31.11 -17.91 -0.36
C SER A 122 -32.39 -18.76 -0.38
N LYS A 123 -33.47 -18.39 0.33
CA LYS A 123 -34.66 -19.26 0.46
C LYS A 123 -35.92 -18.68 -0.19
N ALA A 124 -35.82 -18.18 -1.42
CA ALA A 124 -36.99 -17.76 -2.21
C ALA A 124 -36.91 -18.10 -3.72
N ALA A 125 -36.07 -19.05 -4.13
CA ALA A 125 -35.97 -19.42 -5.54
C ALA A 125 -35.74 -20.93 -5.74
N THR A 126 -36.67 -21.79 -5.28
CA THR A 126 -36.92 -23.13 -5.85
C THR A 126 -38.09 -23.83 -5.14
N SER A 127 -39.26 -23.81 -5.77
CA SER A 127 -40.29 -24.86 -5.71
C SER A 127 -41.09 -24.70 -7.01
N GLU A 128 -40.71 -25.42 -8.06
CA GLU A 128 -41.27 -26.73 -8.46
C GLU A 128 -42.30 -26.56 -9.59
N THR A 129 -41.81 -26.96 -10.76
CA THR A 129 -42.49 -27.47 -11.96
C THR A 129 -43.49 -28.61 -11.67
N GLY A 130 -44.53 -28.73 -12.52
CA GLY A 130 -45.29 -29.97 -12.76
C GLY A 130 -46.79 -29.71 -12.92
N GLU A 131 -47.34 -29.53 -14.13
CA GLU A 131 -47.75 -30.56 -15.10
C GLU A 131 -49.25 -30.89 -15.03
N SER A 132 -50.00 -30.37 -16.02
CA SER A 132 -51.01 -31.06 -16.86
C SER A 132 -51.76 -30.06 -17.71
#